data_AF-A0A8J2MJJ0-F1
#
_entry.id   AF-A0A8J2MJJ0-F1
#
_cell.length_a   1.000
_cell.length_b   1.000
_cell.length_c   1.000
_cell.angle_alpha   90.00
_cell.angle_beta   90.00
_cell.angle_gamma   90.00
#
_symmetry.space_group_name_H-M   'P 1'
#
loop_
_entity.id
_entity.type
_entity.pdbx_description
1 polymer ?
#
loop_
_entity_poly.entity_id
_entity_poly.type
_entity_poly.pdbx_seq_one_letter_code
_entity_poly.pdbx_strand_id
1 'polypeptide(L)' 'MCLYVEKVNELEKELDRLVDDWKDELDPRVPDKNAWVPEEEAEKFQQLMGQAKRERRERDVLKRQKEVEEGMWDE' A
#
# COMPACT_ATOMS: atom_id res chain seq x y z
N MET A 1 -1.96 -22.62 -22.83
CA MET A 1 -1.45 -21.25 -23.12
C MET A 1 -2.41 -20.17 -22.61
N CYS A 2 -3.73 -20.41 -22.57
CA CYS A 2 -4.74 -19.46 -22.05
C CYS A 2 -4.58 -19.11 -20.55
N LEU A 3 -4.18 -20.08 -19.71
CA LEU A 3 -4.02 -19.88 -18.27
C LEU A 3 -2.97 -18.81 -17.89
N TYR A 4 -1.91 -18.69 -18.67
CA TYR A 4 -0.87 -17.67 -18.42
C TYR A 4 -1.36 -16.27 -18.77
N VAL A 5 -2.15 -16.14 -19.84
CA VAL A 5 -2.73 -14.85 -20.26
C VAL A 5 -3.77 -14.38 -19.24
N GLU A 6 -4.62 -15.28 -18.75
CA GLU A 6 -5.58 -14.98 -17.68
C GLU A 6 -4.86 -14.52 -16.39
N LYS A 7 -3.79 -15.23 -16.00
CA LYS A 7 -3.00 -14.85 -14.82
C LYS A 7 -2.31 -13.49 -14.97
N VAL A 8 -1.77 -13.18 -16.14
CA VAL A 8 -1.15 -11.86 -16.40
C VAL A 8 -2.21 -10.76 -16.35
N ASN A 9 -3.38 -10.96 -16.95
CA ASN A 9 -4.47 -10.00 -16.91
C ASN A 9 -4.99 -9.76 -15.47
N GLU A 10 -5.00 -10.78 -14.62
CA GLU A 10 -5.31 -10.62 -13.19
C GLU A 10 -4.24 -9.77 -12.49
N LEU A 11 -2.96 -10.07 -12.73
CA LEU A 11 -1.85 -9.32 -12.12
C LEU A 11 -1.83 -7.86 -12.56
N GLU A 12 -2.13 -7.56 -13.82
CA GLU A 12 -2.25 -6.18 -14.31
C GLU A 12 -3.35 -5.41 -13.58
N LYS A 13 -4.50 -6.05 -13.30
CA LYS A 13 -5.59 -5.45 -12.53
C LYS A 13 -5.24 -5.24 -11.06
N GLU A 14 -4.43 -6.13 -10.50
CA GLU A 14 -4.00 -6.07 -9.10
C GLU A 14 -2.73 -5.26 -8.87
N LEU A 15 -2.04 -4.84 -9.93
CA LEU A 15 -0.70 -4.25 -9.87
C LEU A 15 -0.65 -3.04 -8.94
N ASP A 16 -1.58 -2.10 -9.09
CA ASP A 16 -1.62 -0.89 -8.25
C ASP A 16 -1.75 -1.23 -6.77
N ARG A 17 -2.62 -2.21 -6.46
CA ARG A 17 -2.81 -2.68 -5.08
C ARG A 17 -1.55 -3.36 -4.56
N LEU A 18 -0.92 -4.21 -5.36
CA LEU A 18 0.31 -4.91 -4.97
C LEU A 18 1.46 -3.94 -4.72
N VAL A 19 1.57 -2.89 -5.55
CA VAL A 19 2.54 -1.81 -5.36
C VAL A 19 2.27 -1.07 -4.06
N ASP A 20 1.01 -0.77 -3.76
CA ASP A 20 0.66 -0.14 -2.48
C ASP A 20 0.96 -1.04 -1.29
N ASP A 21 0.60 -2.32 -1.34
CA ASP A 21 0.87 -3.25 -0.25
C ASP A 21 2.40 -3.41 -0.04
N TRP A 22 3.18 -3.44 -1.13
CA TRP A 22 4.65 -3.44 -1.07
C TRP A 22 5.22 -2.17 -0.43
N LYS A 23 4.69 -0.99 -0.80
CA LYS A 23 5.10 0.29 -0.19
C LYS A 23 4.75 0.37 1.30
N ASP A 24 3.59 -0.18 1.70
CA ASP A 24 3.20 -0.26 3.10
C ASP A 24 4.18 -1.10 3.92
N GLU A 25 4.66 -2.21 3.36
CA GLU A 25 5.62 -3.09 4.03
C GLU A 25 7.02 -2.48 4.19
N LEU A 26 7.36 -1.51 3.32
CA LEU A 26 8.64 -0.81 3.36
C LEU A 26 8.63 0.48 4.18
N ASP A 27 7.46 1.06 4.49
CA ASP A 27 7.38 2.30 5.27
C ASP A 27 7.59 1.99 6.77
N PRO A 28 8.66 2.51 7.42
CA PRO A 28 8.92 2.27 8.84
C PRO A 28 7.86 2.84 9.79
N ARG A 29 6.93 3.67 9.29
CA ARG A 29 5.78 4.19 10.05
C ARG A 29 4.60 3.23 10.06
N VAL A 30 4.59 2.24 9.17
CA VAL A 30 3.60 1.16 9.17
C VAL A 30 4.15 0.04 10.06
N PRO A 31 3.41 -0.40 11.09
CA PRO A 31 3.86 -1.51 11.92
C PRO A 31 4.15 -2.79 11.11
N ASP A 32 5.08 -3.63 11.57
CA ASP A 32 5.38 -4.89 10.88
C ASP A 32 4.21 -5.87 11.04
N LYS A 33 3.63 -6.32 9.91
CA LYS A 33 2.55 -7.29 9.89
C LYS A 33 2.91 -8.64 10.54
N ASN A 34 4.21 -8.96 10.64
CA ASN A 34 4.72 -10.20 11.22
C ASN A 34 5.12 -10.04 12.69
N ALA A 35 4.95 -8.84 13.28
CA ALA A 35 5.22 -8.64 14.69
C ALA A 35 4.30 -9.54 15.52
N TRP A 36 4.86 -10.19 16.55
CA TRP A 36 4.05 -10.91 17.51
C TRP A 36 3.30 -9.91 18.39
N VAL A 37 1.98 -10.10 18.51
CA VAL A 37 1.08 -9.24 19.29
C VAL A 37 0.22 -10.12 20.20
N PRO A 38 0.06 -9.77 21.48
CA PRO A 38 -0.89 -10.46 22.35
C PRO A 38 -2.30 -10.47 21.78
N GLU A 39 -3.05 -11.55 21.98
CA GLU A 39 -4.43 -11.68 21.44
C GLU A 39 -5.36 -10.56 21.93
N GLU A 40 -5.19 -10.10 23.17
CA GLU A 40 -5.94 -8.97 23.76
C GLU A 40 -5.71 -7.65 23.03
N GLU A 41 -4.58 -7.51 22.35
CA GLU A 41 -4.18 -6.30 21.63
C GLU A 41 -4.27 -6.47 20.11
N ALA A 42 -4.57 -7.67 19.61
CA ALA A 42 -4.60 -7.97 18.18
C ALA A 42 -5.57 -7.05 17.41
N GLU A 43 -6.78 -6.81 17.94
CA GLU A 43 -7.74 -5.90 17.30
C GLU A 43 -7.23 -4.46 17.22
N LYS A 44 -6.64 -3.96 18.31
CA LYS A 44 -6.05 -2.61 18.35
C LYS A 44 -4.89 -2.51 17.38
N PHE A 45 -4.06 -3.54 17.31
CA PHE A 45 -2.96 -3.60 16.37
C PHE A 45 -3.44 -3.57 14.92
N GLN A 46 -4.48 -4.33 14.57
CA GLN A 46 -5.08 -4.30 13.23
C GLN A 46 -5.66 -2.91 12.90
N GLN A 47 -6.28 -2.23 13.87
CA GLN A 47 -6.77 -0.86 13.68
C GLN A 47 -5.62 0.13 13.45
N LEU A 48 -4.57 0.07 14.27
CA LEU A 48 -3.38 0.92 14.13
C LEU A 48 -2.68 0.68 12.80
N MET A 49 -2.52 -0.58 12.40
CA MET A 49 -2.01 -0.98 11.10
C MET A 49 -2.82 -0.39 9.96
N GLY A 50 -4.14 -0.56 9.99
CA GLY A 50 -5.04 -0.03 8.97
C GLY A 50 -5.02 1.50 8.90
N GLN A 51 -4.82 2.18 10.03
CA GLN A 51 -4.64 3.63 10.05
C GLN A 51 -3.29 4.05 9.45
N ALA A 52 -2.19 3.43 9.87
CA ALA A 52 -0.85 3.76 9.40
C ALA A 52 -0.71 3.59 7.87
N LYS A 53 -1.28 2.51 7.32
CA LYS A 53 -1.32 2.28 5.87
C LYS A 53 -2.10 3.36 5.13
N ARG A 54 -3.27 3.77 5.65
CA ARG A 54 -4.07 4.86 5.06
C ARG A 54 -3.32 6.18 5.07
N GLU A 55 -2.73 6.55 6.20
CA GLU A 55 -1.95 7.78 6.31
C GLU A 55 -0.74 7.78 5.36
N ARG A 56 -0.08 6.63 5.13
CA ARG A 56 0.98 6.50 4.13
C ARG A 56 0.46 6.79 2.72
N ARG A 57 -0.64 6.16 2.33
CA ARG A 57 -1.26 6.33 1.00
C ARG A 57 -1.72 7.77 0.78
N GLU A 58 -2.31 8.42 1.78
CA GLU A 58 -2.68 9.83 1.72
C GLU A 58 -1.47 10.74 1.49
N ARG A 59 -0.35 10.48 2.20
CA ARG A 59 0.91 11.21 1.97
C ARG A 59 1.44 11.01 0.55
N ASP A 60 1.38 9.80 0.00
CA ASP A 60 1.82 9.51 -1.37
C ASP A 60 0.97 10.27 -2.39
N VAL A 61 -0.36 10.30 -2.21
CA VAL A 61 -1.27 11.07 -3.07
C VAL A 61 -0.95 12.57 -3.02
N LEU A 62 -0.81 13.12 -1.81
CA LEU A 62 -0.46 14.53 -1.62
C LEU A 62 0.90 14.87 -2.23
N LYS A 63 1.88 13.98 -2.10
CA LYS A 63 3.19 14.14 -2.72
C LYS A 63 3.09 14.15 -4.24
N ARG A 64 2.33 13.22 -4.82
CA ARG A 64 2.11 13.15 -6.27
C ARG A 64 1.40 14.40 -6.80
N GLN A 65 0.39 14.89 -6.08
CA GLN A 65 -0.28 16.16 -6.43
C GLN A 65 0.70 17.34 -6.45
N LYS A 66 1.56 17.45 -5.44
CA LYS A 66 2.61 18.48 -5.42
C LYS A 66 3.60 18.34 -6.57
N GLU A 67 4.04 17.12 -6.88
CA GLU A 67 4.96 16.89 -8.00
C GLU A 67 4.30 17.26 -9.35
N VAL A 68 3.00 17.03 -9.51
CA VAL A 68 2.23 17.48 -10.69
C VAL A 68 2.15 19.01 -10.72
N GLU A 69 1.82 19.67 -9.60
CA GLU A 69 1.80 21.14 -9.50
C GLU A 69 3.17 21.78 -9.80
N GLU A 70 4.25 21.11 -9.41
CA GLU A 70 5.64 21.51 -9.68
C GLU A 70 6.09 21.22 -11.12
N GLY A 71 5.22 20.61 -11.94
CA GLY A 71 5.51 20.27 -13.34
C GLY A 71 6.52 19.13 -13.51
N MET A 72 6.68 18.29 -12.48
CA MET A 72 7.59 17.13 -12.50
C MET A 72 6.98 15.92 -13.22
N TRP A 73 5.66 15.94 -13.45
CA TRP A 73 4.91 14.94 -14.21
C TRP A 73 3.89 15.64 -15.09
N ASP A 74 3.78 15.21 -16.35
CA ASP A 74 2.67 15.61 -17.23
C ASP A 74 1.39 14.87 -16.79
N GLU A 75 0.24 15.54 -16.88
CA GLU A 75 -1.10 15.01 -16.52
C GLU A 75 -1.47 13.70 -17.24
#